data_AF-A0A2P4SFC9-F1
#
_entry.id   AF-A0A2P4SFC9-F1
#
_cell.length_a   1.000
_cell.length_b   1.000
_cell.length_c   1.000
_cell.angle_alpha   90.00
_cell.angle_beta   90.00
_cell.angle_gamma   90.00
#
_symmetry.space_group_name_H-M   'P 1'
#
loop_
_entity.id
_entity.type
_entity.pdbx_description
1 polymer ?
#
loop_
_entity_poly.entity_id
_entity_poly.type
_entity_poly.pdbx_seq_one_letter_code
_entity_poly.pdbx_strand_id
1 'polypeptide(L)'
;LFVEKLPSHRDYHQCAVPEKQVIIKNKCRTESLKKLEQQKLIEAEKKRIAHMRQQQLESEQFQFFEDQLKKQELARDQKIKESMVMSEQIDGSMLSCISVPENSSSPTMLLEKKEKSGICVSTGDSPPVNRALKPAAALSAVQTQLAEALRGVILPRDLCHKFLLLAEANTLRGIETCGILCGKLTHNEFTITHVIVPKQSSGPDYCDMENVEELFGIQDQFDLLTLGWIHTHPTQTAFLSSVDLHTHCSYQLMLPEAIAIVCSPKHN
;
A
#
# COMPACT_ATOMS: atom_id res chain seq x y z
N LEU A 1 -27.54 -11.91 -1.75
CA LEU A 1 -26.22 -12.57 -1.70
C LEU A 1 -26.12 -13.55 -2.86
N PHE A 2 -25.33 -13.24 -3.89
CA PHE A 2 -24.97 -14.20 -4.92
C PHE A 2 -23.73 -14.98 -4.46
N VAL A 3 -23.80 -16.30 -4.58
CA VAL A 3 -22.71 -17.24 -4.28
C VAL A 3 -22.62 -18.16 -5.48
N GLU A 4 -21.74 -17.82 -6.42
CA GLU A 4 -21.63 -18.50 -7.71
C GLU A 4 -20.51 -19.53 -7.68
N LYS A 5 -20.81 -20.77 -8.08
CA LYS A 5 -19.82 -21.84 -8.26
C LYS A 5 -19.65 -22.06 -9.77
N LEU A 6 -18.42 -21.90 -10.26
CA LEU A 6 -18.15 -21.69 -11.68
C LEU A 6 -18.72 -22.81 -12.60
N PRO A 7 -19.37 -22.44 -13.73
CA PRO A 7 -20.07 -23.39 -14.60
C PRO A 7 -19.14 -24.08 -15.60
N SER A 8 -18.50 -25.17 -15.16
CA SER A 8 -17.68 -26.05 -16.02
C SER A 8 -18.17 -27.50 -16.01
N HIS A 9 -19.48 -27.72 -16.16
CA HIS A 9 -20.05 -29.07 -16.31
C HIS A 9 -19.97 -29.57 -17.76
N ARG A 10 -19.56 -30.83 -17.93
CA ARG A 10 -19.31 -31.50 -19.22
C ARG A 10 -20.45 -31.39 -20.23
N ASP A 11 -21.69 -31.36 -19.74
CA ASP A 11 -22.90 -31.43 -20.58
C ASP A 11 -23.47 -30.05 -20.99
N TYR A 12 -22.84 -28.94 -20.57
CA TYR A 12 -23.33 -27.59 -20.90
C TYR A 12 -23.25 -27.25 -22.42
N HIS A 13 -22.49 -28.04 -23.19
CA HIS A 13 -22.32 -27.86 -24.63
C HIS A 13 -23.56 -28.22 -25.48
N GLN A 14 -24.57 -28.91 -24.93
CA GLN A 14 -25.78 -29.28 -25.68
C GLN A 14 -26.92 -28.25 -25.61
N CYS A 15 -26.82 -27.21 -24.76
CA CYS A 15 -27.82 -26.14 -24.71
C CYS A 15 -27.49 -24.97 -25.66
N ALA A 16 -28.02 -25.05 -26.88
CA ALA A 16 -28.01 -23.98 -27.87
C ALA A 16 -29.03 -22.87 -27.50
N VAL A 17 -28.54 -21.81 -26.85
CA VAL A 17 -29.34 -20.62 -26.51
C VAL A 17 -28.80 -19.40 -27.29
N PRO A 18 -29.61 -18.68 -28.09
CA PRO A 18 -29.13 -17.63 -28.99
C PRO A 18 -28.38 -16.46 -28.32
N GLU A 19 -28.67 -16.15 -27.05
CA GLU A 19 -28.07 -15.01 -26.33
C GLU A 19 -26.54 -15.07 -26.20
N LYS A 20 -25.95 -16.28 -26.18
CA LYS A 20 -24.50 -16.47 -26.01
C LYS A 20 -23.68 -15.72 -27.06
N GLN A 21 -24.15 -15.65 -28.31
CA GLN A 21 -23.41 -14.97 -29.39
C GLN A 21 -23.44 -13.45 -29.28
N VAL A 22 -24.53 -12.87 -28.79
CA VAL A 22 -24.67 -11.40 -28.64
C VAL A 22 -23.77 -10.90 -27.50
N ILE A 23 -23.75 -11.62 -26.38
CA ILE A 23 -22.95 -11.26 -25.20
C ILE A 23 -21.44 -11.33 -25.51
N ILE A 24 -20.98 -12.41 -26.15
CA ILE A 24 -19.56 -12.56 -26.55
C ILE A 24 -19.15 -11.46 -27.55
N LYS A 25 -20.01 -11.15 -28.54
CA LYS A 25 -19.75 -10.11 -29.54
C LYS A 25 -19.69 -8.71 -28.93
N ASN A 26 -20.50 -8.44 -27.91
CA ASN A 26 -20.47 -7.17 -27.19
C ASN A 26 -19.24 -7.06 -26.28
N LYS A 27 -18.87 -8.12 -25.54
CA LYS A 27 -17.64 -8.15 -24.72
C LYS A 27 -16.38 -7.89 -25.56
N CYS A 28 -16.24 -8.61 -26.69
CA CYS A 28 -15.13 -8.44 -27.63
C CYS A 28 -15.05 -7.01 -28.22
N ARG A 29 -16.20 -6.36 -28.49
CA ARG A 29 -16.25 -4.96 -28.94
C ARG A 29 -15.78 -3.99 -27.85
N THR A 30 -16.25 -4.14 -26.62
CA THR A 30 -15.85 -3.27 -25.50
C THR A 30 -14.37 -3.39 -25.17
N GLU A 31 -13.82 -4.62 -25.15
CA GLU A 31 -12.38 -4.87 -24.97
C GLU A 31 -11.55 -4.25 -26.09
N SER A 32 -12.00 -4.35 -27.35
CA SER A 32 -11.34 -3.72 -28.50
C SER A 32 -11.35 -2.19 -28.42
N LEU A 33 -12.43 -1.59 -27.91
CA LEU A 33 -12.52 -0.14 -27.69
C LEU A 33 -11.60 0.33 -26.55
N LYS A 34 -11.64 -0.34 -25.38
CA LYS A 34 -10.71 -0.07 -24.25
C LYS A 34 -9.24 -0.13 -24.72
N LYS A 35 -8.88 -1.15 -25.51
CA LYS A 35 -7.52 -1.31 -26.05
C LYS A 35 -7.12 -0.21 -27.04
N LEU A 36 -8.04 0.23 -27.90
CA LEU A 36 -7.81 1.33 -28.85
C LEU A 36 -7.63 2.68 -28.13
N GLU A 37 -8.39 2.92 -27.06
CA GLU A 37 -8.26 4.11 -26.23
C GLU A 37 -6.92 4.14 -25.46
N GLN A 38 -6.54 3.02 -24.83
CA GLN A 38 -5.24 2.86 -24.19
C GLN A 38 -4.08 3.08 -25.19
N GLN A 39 -4.19 2.55 -26.41
CA GLN A 39 -3.20 2.75 -27.48
C GLN A 39 -3.03 4.25 -27.82
N LYS A 40 -4.14 5.00 -27.92
CA LYS A 40 -4.12 6.45 -28.19
C LYS A 40 -3.47 7.24 -27.05
N LEU A 41 -3.76 6.89 -25.79
CA LEU A 41 -3.13 7.51 -24.62
C LEU A 41 -1.62 7.30 -24.60
N ILE A 42 -1.16 6.06 -24.88
CA ILE A 42 0.26 5.74 -24.99
C ILE A 42 0.93 6.52 -26.14
N GLU A 43 0.26 6.67 -27.29
CA GLU A 43 0.80 7.43 -28.43
C GLU A 43 0.88 8.93 -28.13
N ALA A 44 -0.14 9.49 -27.47
CA ALA A 44 -0.16 10.89 -27.04
C ALA A 44 0.98 11.20 -26.05
N GLU A 45 1.18 10.36 -25.04
CA GLU A 45 2.26 10.57 -24.06
C GLU A 45 3.65 10.36 -24.70
N LYS A 46 3.81 9.39 -25.60
CA LYS A 46 5.04 9.26 -26.40
C LYS A 46 5.36 10.51 -27.21
N LYS A 47 4.35 11.13 -27.85
CA LYS A 47 4.51 12.40 -28.57
C LYS A 47 4.88 13.55 -27.63
N ARG A 48 4.25 13.64 -26.45
CA ARG A 48 4.56 14.64 -25.42
C ARG A 48 6.00 14.53 -24.92
N ILE A 49 6.46 13.31 -24.63
CA ILE A 49 7.83 13.03 -24.20
C ILE A 49 8.84 13.34 -25.32
N ALA A 50 8.56 12.95 -26.57
CA ALA A 50 9.44 13.24 -27.70
C ALA A 50 9.61 14.75 -27.93
N HIS A 51 8.51 15.51 -27.88
CA HIS A 51 8.54 16.97 -28.00
C HIS A 51 9.32 17.64 -26.85
N MET A 52 9.08 17.22 -25.59
CA MET A 52 9.83 17.72 -24.44
C MET A 52 11.34 17.45 -24.57
N ARG A 53 11.72 16.26 -25.04
CA ARG A 53 13.12 15.89 -25.27
C ARG A 53 13.76 16.68 -26.41
N GLN A 54 13.02 17.00 -27.47
CA GLN A 54 13.50 17.89 -28.52
C GLN A 54 13.78 19.30 -27.98
N GLN A 55 12.84 19.87 -27.20
CA GLN A 55 13.02 21.19 -26.58
C GLN A 55 14.22 21.22 -25.61
N GLN A 56 14.47 20.14 -24.87
CA GLN A 56 15.67 20.01 -24.04
C GLN A 56 16.95 20.05 -24.87
N LEU A 57 17.04 19.29 -25.97
CA LEU A 57 18.20 19.29 -26.85
C LEU A 57 18.44 20.65 -27.53
N GLU A 58 17.37 21.34 -27.94
CA GLU A 58 17.45 22.69 -28.50
C GLU A 58 17.92 23.71 -27.45
N SER A 59 17.43 23.61 -26.20
CA SER A 59 17.87 24.45 -25.08
C SER A 59 19.34 24.18 -24.69
N GLU A 60 19.77 22.91 -24.67
CA GLU A 60 21.16 22.53 -24.42
C GLU A 60 22.10 23.04 -25.53
N GLN A 61 21.71 22.95 -26.81
CA GLN A 61 22.47 23.53 -27.92
C GLN A 61 22.55 25.06 -27.82
N PHE A 62 21.45 25.73 -27.46
CA PHE A 62 21.44 27.18 -27.27
C PHE A 62 22.34 27.61 -26.11
N GLN A 63 22.26 26.93 -24.96
CA GLN A 63 23.12 27.18 -23.80
C GLN A 63 24.60 26.94 -24.12
N PHE A 64 24.92 25.88 -24.86
CA PHE A 64 26.29 25.60 -25.31
C PHE A 64 26.84 26.71 -26.20
N PHE A 65 26.02 27.23 -27.13
CA PHE A 65 26.41 28.34 -28.00
C PHE A 65 26.61 29.66 -27.23
N GLU A 66 25.68 29.99 -26.31
CA GLU A 66 25.79 31.11 -25.36
C GLU A 66 27.09 31.06 -24.53
N ASP A 67 27.41 29.89 -23.97
CA ASP A 67 28.63 29.68 -23.18
C ASP A 67 29.90 29.81 -24.04
N GLN A 68 29.85 29.38 -25.31
CA GLN A 68 30.96 29.53 -26.25
C GLN A 68 31.17 31.00 -26.63
N LEU A 69 30.09 31.76 -26.82
CA LEU A 69 30.14 33.19 -27.12
C LEU A 69 30.72 33.99 -25.93
N LYS A 70 30.24 33.75 -24.71
CA LYS A 70 30.77 34.36 -23.47
C LYS A 70 32.24 34.05 -23.25
N LYS A 71 32.69 32.82 -23.53
CA LYS A 71 34.12 32.46 -23.49
C LYS A 71 34.94 33.24 -24.52
N GLN A 72 34.41 33.49 -25.72
CA GLN A 72 35.10 34.28 -26.74
C GLN A 72 35.16 35.78 -26.37
N GLU A 73 34.13 36.32 -25.72
CA GLU A 73 34.10 37.67 -25.19
C GLU A 73 35.11 37.84 -24.04
N LEU A 74 35.09 36.95 -23.04
CA LEU A 74 36.09 36.91 -21.96
C LEU A 74 37.53 36.80 -22.48
N ALA A 75 37.77 36.01 -23.53
CA ALA A 75 39.09 35.89 -24.15
C ALA A 75 39.52 37.17 -24.90
N ARG A 76 38.58 37.94 -25.47
CA ARG A 76 38.87 39.27 -26.03
C ARG A 76 39.20 40.27 -24.92
N ASP A 77 38.39 40.30 -23.86
CA ASP A 77 38.59 41.20 -22.73
C ASP A 77 39.89 40.94 -21.97
N GLN A 78 40.26 39.66 -21.79
CA GLN A 78 41.56 39.28 -21.24
C GLN A 78 42.69 39.75 -22.15
N LYS A 79 42.61 39.52 -23.47
CA LYS A 79 43.63 39.99 -24.43
C LYS A 79 43.75 41.52 -24.48
N ILE A 80 42.64 42.25 -24.31
CA ILE A 80 42.63 43.72 -24.17
C ILE A 80 43.31 44.14 -22.87
N LYS A 81 42.98 43.51 -21.73
CA LYS A 81 43.62 43.78 -20.44
C LYS A 81 45.12 43.45 -20.45
N GLU A 82 45.54 42.33 -21.02
CA GLU A 82 46.95 41.98 -21.19
C GLU A 82 47.70 42.99 -22.06
N SER A 83 47.04 43.52 -23.12
CA SER A 83 47.62 44.60 -23.93
C SER A 83 47.71 45.96 -23.20
N MET A 84 46.83 46.25 -22.25
CA MET A 84 46.92 47.43 -21.37
C MET A 84 47.99 47.27 -20.28
N VAL A 85 48.06 46.11 -19.63
CA VAL A 85 49.01 45.83 -18.54
C VAL A 85 50.46 45.82 -19.03
N MET A 86 50.71 45.51 -20.31
CA MET A 86 52.03 45.66 -20.92
C MET A 86 52.51 47.12 -21.06
N SER A 87 51.65 48.11 -20.78
CA SER A 87 51.99 49.53 -20.87
C SER A 87 52.23 50.23 -19.53
N GLU A 88 52.05 49.53 -18.39
CA GLU A 88 52.23 50.07 -17.03
C GLU A 88 53.22 49.22 -16.21
N GLN A 89 54.51 49.35 -16.52
CA GLN A 89 55.62 48.95 -15.63
C GLN A 89 56.66 50.07 -15.48
N ILE A 90 56.35 51.07 -14.65
CA ILE A 90 57.37 51.88 -13.95
C ILE A 90 56.92 52.08 -12.49
N ASP A 91 57.88 51.88 -11.59
CA ASP A 91 57.85 52.10 -10.12
C ASP A 91 56.89 51.26 -9.27
N GLY A 92 57.30 50.94 -8.03
CA GLY A 92 56.27 50.61 -7.03
C GLY A 92 56.63 50.06 -5.66
N SER A 93 57.71 49.28 -5.49
CA SER A 93 58.31 48.97 -4.17
C SER A 93 57.53 48.14 -3.11
N MET A 94 58.32 47.32 -2.41
CA MET A 94 58.15 46.77 -1.04
C MET A 94 57.13 45.66 -0.69
N LEU A 95 57.72 44.57 -0.18
CA LEU A 95 57.13 43.48 0.59
C LEU A 95 56.86 43.89 2.05
N SER A 96 55.92 43.20 2.73
CA SER A 96 56.08 42.87 4.15
C SER A 96 55.25 41.64 4.54
N CYS A 97 55.62 40.99 5.64
CA CYS A 97 55.07 39.72 6.15
C CYS A 97 54.97 39.75 7.70
N ILE A 98 54.78 38.59 8.35
CA ILE A 98 54.70 38.34 9.83
C ILE A 98 53.44 38.99 10.54
N SER A 99 52.72 38.43 11.53
CA SER A 99 52.99 37.34 12.52
C SER A 99 51.74 36.62 13.10
N VAL A 100 51.94 35.32 13.43
CA VAL A 100 51.41 34.41 14.49
C VAL A 100 50.20 34.78 15.41
N PRO A 101 49.29 33.83 15.77
CA PRO A 101 48.15 33.99 16.71
C PRO A 101 48.33 33.35 18.11
N GLU A 102 47.49 33.70 19.11
CA GLU A 102 47.34 32.97 20.39
C GLU A 102 45.95 33.07 21.06
N ASN A 103 45.66 32.07 21.92
CA ASN A 103 44.62 31.96 22.97
C ASN A 103 43.12 31.83 22.58
N SER A 104 42.32 31.00 23.26
CA SER A 104 42.59 29.89 24.22
C SER A 104 41.35 28.99 24.39
N SER A 105 41.51 27.74 24.81
CA SER A 105 40.38 26.78 24.93
C SER A 105 40.49 25.78 26.10
N SER A 106 39.35 25.56 26.79
CA SER A 106 39.05 24.50 27.79
C SER A 106 39.84 24.54 29.12
N PRO A 107 39.21 24.14 30.25
CA PRO A 107 39.11 22.73 30.67
C PRO A 107 37.72 22.33 31.27
N THR A 108 37.53 21.21 31.99
CA THR A 108 37.69 19.76 31.67
C THR A 108 37.56 18.88 32.95
N MET A 109 36.63 17.90 33.00
CA MET A 109 36.55 16.77 33.98
C MET A 109 36.24 17.16 35.48
N LEU A 110 35.82 16.32 36.46
CA LEU A 110 35.49 14.87 36.60
C LEU A 110 34.70 14.54 37.92
N LEU A 111 34.24 13.27 38.04
CA LEU A 111 34.07 12.40 39.24
C LEU A 111 32.91 12.53 40.31
N GLU A 112 32.04 11.50 40.28
CA GLU A 112 31.47 10.62 41.35
C GLU A 112 30.95 11.08 42.74
N LYS A 113 29.82 10.46 43.16
CA LYS A 113 29.76 9.63 44.40
C LYS A 113 28.63 8.57 44.41
N LYS A 114 28.63 7.70 45.43
CA LYS A 114 28.02 6.34 45.51
C LYS A 114 27.57 6.02 46.94
N GLU A 115 26.51 5.18 47.14
CA GLU A 115 26.29 4.12 48.19
C GLU A 115 24.79 3.72 48.30
N LYS A 116 24.39 2.42 48.23
CA LYS A 116 24.21 1.37 49.29
C LYS A 116 23.08 1.65 50.32
N SER A 117 22.33 0.70 50.89
CA SER A 117 22.11 -0.76 50.71
C SER A 117 20.94 -1.22 51.62
N GLY A 118 20.23 -2.32 51.33
CA GLY A 118 19.27 -2.94 52.28
C GLY A 118 18.60 -4.22 51.77
N ILE A 119 18.63 -5.30 52.56
CA ILE A 119 18.06 -6.63 52.26
C ILE A 119 17.19 -7.08 53.45
N CYS A 120 16.00 -7.65 53.19
CA CYS A 120 15.42 -8.69 54.05
C CYS A 120 14.49 -9.61 53.24
N VAL A 121 14.23 -10.81 53.77
CA VAL A 121 13.53 -11.93 53.11
C VAL A 121 12.32 -12.31 53.95
N SER A 122 11.15 -12.60 53.34
CA SER A 122 10.28 -13.78 53.64
C SER A 122 8.83 -13.62 53.18
N THR A 123 8.21 -14.78 52.90
CA THR A 123 6.76 -15.07 52.83
C THR A 123 5.91 -14.28 51.82
N GLY A 124 5.20 -15.03 50.96
CA GLY A 124 4.29 -14.45 49.97
C GLY A 124 2.87 -14.32 50.49
N ASP A 125 2.15 -13.35 49.94
CA ASP A 125 0.73 -13.48 49.62
C ASP A 125 0.44 -12.61 48.40
N SER A 126 -0.43 -13.07 47.49
CA SER A 126 -0.76 -12.28 46.28
C SER A 126 -2.00 -11.42 46.56
N PRO A 127 -1.93 -10.08 46.46
CA PRO A 127 -3.09 -9.24 46.76
C PRO A 127 -4.23 -9.50 45.76
N PRO A 128 -5.49 -9.57 46.23
CA PRO A 128 -6.62 -9.91 45.37
C PRO A 128 -6.85 -8.81 44.33
N VAL A 129 -6.81 -9.19 43.05
CA VAL A 129 -7.03 -8.27 41.91
C VAL A 129 -8.50 -7.85 41.85
N ASN A 130 -8.83 -6.78 42.56
CA ASN A 130 -10.18 -6.22 42.59
C ASN A 130 -10.48 -5.46 41.29
N ARG A 131 -11.20 -6.09 40.36
CA ARG A 131 -11.49 -5.56 39.01
C ARG A 131 -12.51 -4.39 38.98
N ALA A 132 -12.99 -3.92 40.13
CA ALA A 132 -14.11 -2.99 40.21
C ALA A 132 -13.80 -1.52 39.86
N LEU A 133 -12.53 -1.11 39.71
CA LEU A 133 -12.12 0.29 39.52
C LEU A 133 -11.14 0.50 38.35
N LYS A 134 -11.48 0.02 37.14
CA LYS A 134 -10.75 0.39 35.92
C LYS A 134 -11.29 1.71 35.35
N PRO A 135 -10.50 2.79 35.24
CA PRO A 135 -10.99 4.07 34.71
C PRO A 135 -11.13 4.00 33.17
N ALA A 136 -12.30 3.60 32.70
CA ALA A 136 -12.62 3.51 31.27
C ALA A 136 -12.54 4.88 30.53
N ALA A 137 -12.68 5.99 31.25
CA ALA A 137 -12.68 7.34 30.69
C ALA A 137 -11.31 7.83 30.18
N ALA A 138 -10.20 7.34 30.76
CA ALA A 138 -8.87 7.88 30.46
C ALA A 138 -8.32 7.45 29.07
N LEU A 139 -8.74 6.29 28.54
CA LEU A 139 -8.36 5.84 27.20
C LEU A 139 -9.22 6.49 26.10
N SER A 140 -10.51 6.73 26.38
CA SER A 140 -11.43 7.41 25.46
C SER A 140 -10.93 8.80 25.07
N ALA A 141 -10.45 9.58 26.04
CA ALA A 141 -9.94 10.93 25.80
C ALA A 141 -8.69 11.00 24.91
N VAL A 142 -7.84 9.95 24.89
CA VAL A 142 -6.62 9.91 24.06
C VAL A 142 -6.91 9.38 22.65
N GLN A 143 -7.90 8.48 22.49
CA GLN A 143 -8.27 7.93 21.17
C GLN A 143 -9.15 8.87 20.31
N THR A 144 -9.68 9.95 20.88
CA THR A 144 -10.61 10.86 20.16
C THR A 144 -9.88 11.84 19.20
N GLN A 145 -8.55 11.93 19.22
CA GLN A 145 -7.78 12.88 18.38
C GLN A 145 -7.36 12.34 17.00
N LEU A 146 -7.55 11.04 16.71
CA LEU A 146 -7.13 10.43 15.43
C LEU A 146 -8.10 9.34 14.91
N ALA A 147 -9.37 9.42 15.26
CA ALA A 147 -10.40 8.57 14.69
C ALA A 147 -11.14 9.34 13.58
N GLU A 148 -10.65 9.26 12.34
CA GLU A 148 -11.56 9.38 11.21
C GLU A 148 -12.64 8.32 11.42
N ALA A 149 -13.91 8.75 11.49
CA ALA A 149 -15.01 7.85 11.80
C ALA A 149 -15.16 6.84 10.64
N LEU A 150 -14.73 5.59 10.89
CA LEU A 150 -14.82 4.49 9.95
C LEU A 150 -16.25 4.38 9.39
N ARG A 151 -16.35 4.26 8.06
CA ARG A 151 -17.65 4.09 7.38
C ARG A 151 -18.32 2.79 7.82
N GLY A 152 -19.64 2.78 7.83
CA GLY A 152 -20.41 1.57 8.14
C GLY A 152 -20.18 0.47 7.09
N VAL A 153 -20.17 -0.79 7.53
CA VAL A 153 -20.11 -1.97 6.66
C VAL A 153 -21.30 -2.87 6.95
N ILE A 154 -22.29 -2.86 6.05
CA ILE A 154 -23.46 -3.74 6.11
C ILE A 154 -23.09 -5.15 5.64
N LEU A 155 -23.26 -6.11 6.55
CA LEU A 155 -23.12 -7.55 6.29
C LEU A 155 -24.50 -8.22 6.16
N PRO A 156 -24.78 -8.96 5.07
CA PRO A 156 -25.98 -9.79 4.96
C PRO A 156 -26.02 -10.87 6.07
N ARG A 157 -27.14 -10.97 6.80
CA ARG A 157 -27.29 -11.87 7.95
C ARG A 157 -27.09 -13.36 7.61
N ASP A 158 -27.34 -13.73 6.36
CA ASP A 158 -27.23 -15.08 5.82
C ASP A 158 -25.84 -15.43 5.28
N LEU A 159 -24.89 -14.48 5.28
CA LEU A 159 -23.58 -14.62 4.62
C LEU A 159 -22.75 -15.76 5.19
N CYS A 160 -22.50 -15.78 6.51
CA CYS A 160 -21.66 -16.80 7.14
C CYS A 160 -22.27 -18.21 6.98
N HIS A 161 -23.59 -18.33 7.07
CA HIS A 161 -24.29 -19.60 6.88
C HIS A 161 -24.17 -20.11 5.43
N LYS A 162 -24.40 -19.25 4.43
CA LYS A 162 -24.23 -19.62 3.01
C LYS A 162 -22.79 -19.95 2.64
N PHE A 163 -21.82 -19.24 3.23
CA PHE A 163 -20.41 -19.54 3.05
C PHE A 163 -20.03 -20.90 3.64
N LEU A 164 -20.48 -21.21 4.87
CA LEU A 164 -20.28 -22.51 5.50
C LEU A 164 -20.90 -23.67 4.69
N LEU A 165 -22.10 -23.48 4.12
CA LEU A 165 -22.72 -24.47 3.23
C LEU A 165 -21.89 -24.73 1.96
N LEU A 166 -21.26 -23.70 1.38
CA LEU A 166 -20.35 -23.89 0.24
C LEU A 166 -19.06 -24.61 0.66
N ALA A 167 -18.51 -24.25 1.82
CA ALA A 167 -17.25 -24.77 2.36
C ALA A 167 -17.39 -26.13 3.07
N GLU A 168 -18.59 -26.68 3.21
CA GLU A 168 -18.89 -27.89 4.00
C GLU A 168 -17.99 -29.08 3.61
N ALA A 169 -17.87 -29.37 2.31
CA ALA A 169 -17.07 -30.51 1.83
C ALA A 169 -15.56 -30.41 2.18
N ASN A 170 -15.01 -29.20 2.26
CA ASN A 170 -13.62 -28.97 2.70
C ASN A 170 -13.54 -29.00 4.23
N THR A 171 -14.50 -28.37 4.90
CA THR A 171 -14.63 -28.34 6.36
C THR A 171 -14.69 -29.75 6.95
N LEU A 172 -15.48 -30.65 6.37
CA LEU A 172 -15.57 -32.06 6.76
C LEU A 172 -14.25 -32.83 6.60
N ARG A 173 -13.41 -32.42 5.64
CA ARG A 173 -12.06 -32.95 5.40
C ARG A 173 -10.99 -32.30 6.28
N GLY A 174 -11.37 -31.33 7.13
CA GLY A 174 -10.42 -30.56 7.92
C GLY A 174 -9.57 -29.58 7.10
N ILE A 175 -10.08 -29.11 5.97
CA ILE A 175 -9.40 -28.18 5.05
C ILE A 175 -10.11 -26.83 5.10
N GLU A 176 -9.34 -25.76 5.22
CA GLU A 176 -9.83 -24.39 5.20
C GLU A 176 -10.43 -24.02 3.85
N THR A 177 -11.22 -22.95 3.83
CA THR A 177 -11.74 -22.36 2.60
C THR A 177 -11.87 -20.87 2.82
N CYS A 178 -11.36 -20.08 1.88
CA CYS A 178 -11.36 -18.63 1.93
C CYS A 178 -12.17 -18.02 0.77
N GLY A 179 -12.71 -16.82 1.00
CA GLY A 179 -13.48 -16.07 0.02
C GLY A 179 -13.34 -14.56 0.24
N ILE A 180 -13.48 -13.79 -0.82
CA ILE A 180 -13.34 -12.33 -0.80
C ILE A 180 -14.72 -11.69 -0.67
N LEU A 181 -14.83 -10.74 0.28
CA LEU A 181 -16.05 -9.98 0.54
C LEU A 181 -16.09 -8.80 -0.42
N CYS A 182 -17.09 -8.81 -1.29
CA CYS A 182 -17.22 -7.84 -2.38
C CYS A 182 -18.51 -7.03 -2.24
N GLY A 183 -18.43 -5.72 -2.46
CA GLY A 183 -19.55 -4.83 -2.23
C GLY A 183 -19.48 -3.50 -2.97
N LYS A 184 -20.38 -2.59 -2.61
CA LYS A 184 -20.47 -1.24 -3.18
C LYS A 184 -20.57 -0.20 -2.06
N LEU A 185 -20.12 1.01 -2.34
CA LEU A 185 -20.22 2.17 -1.46
C LEU A 185 -21.43 3.02 -1.87
N THR A 186 -22.37 3.25 -0.96
CA THR A 186 -23.55 4.08 -1.19
C THR A 186 -23.84 4.92 0.04
N HIS A 187 -24.10 6.22 -0.10
CA HIS A 187 -24.41 7.12 1.03
C HIS A 187 -23.39 7.09 2.19
N ASN A 188 -22.10 6.98 1.85
CA ASN A 188 -20.99 6.84 2.81
C ASN A 188 -21.02 5.55 3.66
N GLU A 189 -21.73 4.51 3.20
CA GLU A 189 -21.83 3.20 3.83
C GLU A 189 -21.51 2.09 2.81
N PHE A 190 -20.69 1.13 3.21
CA PHE A 190 -20.38 -0.04 2.39
C PHE A 190 -21.43 -1.12 2.60
N THR A 191 -21.89 -1.75 1.52
CA THR A 191 -22.76 -2.93 1.59
C THR A 191 -22.10 -4.11 0.88
N ILE A 192 -21.84 -5.19 1.63
CA ILE A 192 -21.36 -6.46 1.08
C ILE A 192 -22.52 -7.12 0.33
N THR A 193 -22.32 -7.43 -0.95
CA THR A 193 -23.36 -7.97 -1.85
C THR A 193 -23.00 -9.34 -2.41
N HIS A 194 -21.70 -9.61 -2.54
CA HIS A 194 -21.13 -10.81 -3.15
C HIS A 194 -20.06 -11.40 -2.24
N VAL A 195 -19.93 -12.73 -2.23
CA VAL A 195 -18.74 -13.43 -1.74
C VAL A 195 -18.16 -14.20 -2.90
N ILE A 196 -16.97 -13.84 -3.33
CA ILE A 196 -16.28 -14.54 -4.43
C ILE A 196 -15.36 -15.56 -3.79
N VAL A 197 -15.59 -16.84 -4.06
CA VAL A 197 -14.70 -17.93 -3.62
C VAL A 197 -13.75 -18.23 -4.78
N PRO A 198 -12.49 -17.75 -4.75
CA PRO A 198 -11.56 -17.95 -5.86
C PRO A 198 -11.13 -19.42 -5.93
N LYS A 199 -10.46 -19.79 -7.03
CA LYS A 199 -9.61 -20.98 -7.04
C LYS A 199 -8.57 -20.84 -5.93
N GLN A 200 -8.27 -21.93 -5.23
CA GLN A 200 -7.44 -21.88 -4.03
C GLN A 200 -6.83 -23.26 -3.74
N SER A 201 -5.59 -23.23 -3.28
CA SER A 201 -4.91 -24.38 -2.67
C SER A 201 -4.93 -24.19 -1.16
N SER A 202 -5.55 -25.14 -0.43
CA SER A 202 -5.84 -24.98 1.00
C SER A 202 -5.46 -26.24 1.78
N GLY A 203 -4.96 -26.04 2.99
CA GLY A 203 -4.68 -27.08 3.98
C GLY A 203 -5.52 -26.92 5.24
N PRO A 204 -5.13 -27.54 6.37
CA PRO A 204 -5.82 -27.41 7.65
C PRO A 204 -5.62 -26.07 8.36
N ASP A 205 -4.64 -25.28 7.93
CA ASP A 205 -4.11 -24.08 8.57
C ASP A 205 -3.61 -23.01 7.57
N TYR A 206 -3.96 -23.14 6.28
CA TYR A 206 -3.66 -22.16 5.24
C TYR A 206 -4.66 -22.19 4.08
N CYS A 207 -4.80 -21.06 3.38
CA CYS A 207 -5.61 -20.92 2.18
C CYS A 207 -4.97 -19.93 1.19
N ASP A 208 -4.27 -20.45 0.18
CA ASP A 208 -3.62 -19.65 -0.85
C ASP A 208 -4.52 -19.50 -2.08
N MET A 209 -4.77 -18.25 -2.50
CA MET A 209 -5.60 -17.95 -3.67
C MET A 209 -4.83 -18.15 -4.98
N GLU A 210 -5.45 -18.84 -5.92
CA GLU A 210 -4.95 -19.08 -7.27
C GLU A 210 -5.70 -18.23 -8.29
N ASN A 211 -5.04 -17.93 -9.41
CA ASN A 211 -5.63 -17.24 -10.57
C ASN A 211 -6.32 -15.90 -10.23
N VAL A 212 -5.64 -15.04 -9.44
CA VAL A 212 -6.15 -13.74 -8.97
C VAL A 212 -6.61 -12.79 -10.09
N GLU A 213 -6.15 -12.99 -11.33
CA GLU A 213 -6.63 -12.26 -12.51
C GLU A 213 -8.12 -12.50 -12.80
N GLU A 214 -8.63 -13.71 -12.54
CA GLU A 214 -10.05 -14.06 -12.73
C GLU A 214 -10.92 -13.41 -11.65
N LEU A 215 -10.44 -13.38 -10.40
CA LEU A 215 -11.06 -12.62 -9.30
C LEU A 215 -11.16 -11.14 -9.67
N PHE A 216 -10.05 -10.52 -10.08
CA PHE A 216 -10.02 -9.12 -10.49
C PHE A 216 -10.95 -8.85 -11.68
N GLY A 217 -10.97 -9.74 -12.68
CA GLY A 217 -11.86 -9.62 -13.84
C GLY A 217 -13.36 -9.65 -13.47
N ILE A 218 -13.75 -10.46 -12.48
CA ILE A 218 -15.12 -10.46 -11.94
C ILE A 218 -15.41 -9.15 -11.20
N GLN A 219 -14.44 -8.65 -10.41
CA GLN A 219 -14.60 -7.38 -9.67
C GLN A 219 -14.74 -6.16 -10.60
N ASP A 220 -13.93 -6.03 -11.66
CA ASP A 220 -14.06 -4.98 -12.69
C ASP A 220 -15.40 -5.10 -13.44
N GLN A 221 -15.78 -6.33 -13.83
CA GLN A 221 -17.00 -6.56 -14.60
C GLN A 221 -18.28 -6.14 -13.85
N PHE A 222 -18.34 -6.31 -12.53
CA PHE A 222 -19.51 -5.99 -11.70
C PHE A 222 -19.36 -4.70 -10.88
N ASP A 223 -18.25 -3.98 -11.03
CA ASP A 223 -17.92 -2.77 -10.27
C ASP A 223 -18.00 -3.01 -8.75
N LEU A 224 -17.18 -3.97 -8.27
CA LEU A 224 -17.18 -4.43 -6.89
C LEU A 224 -15.90 -4.05 -6.16
N LEU A 225 -16.06 -3.36 -5.03
CA LEU A 225 -14.98 -3.05 -4.10
C LEU A 225 -14.66 -4.28 -3.23
N THR A 226 -13.37 -4.52 -3.01
CA THR A 226 -12.89 -5.44 -1.97
C THR A 226 -13.15 -4.81 -0.60
N LEU A 227 -14.00 -5.42 0.22
CA LEU A 227 -14.37 -4.95 1.57
C LEU A 227 -13.78 -5.80 2.69
N GLY A 228 -13.00 -6.83 2.34
CA GLY A 228 -12.44 -7.78 3.29
C GLY A 228 -12.47 -9.21 2.78
N TRP A 229 -12.40 -10.15 3.70
CA TRP A 229 -12.33 -11.58 3.40
C TRP A 229 -12.99 -12.42 4.50
N ILE A 230 -13.32 -13.66 4.17
CA ILE A 230 -13.94 -14.64 5.06
C ILE A 230 -13.24 -15.99 4.89
N HIS A 231 -12.95 -16.69 5.98
CA HIS A 231 -12.41 -18.06 5.93
C HIS A 231 -13.00 -18.97 7.01
N THR A 232 -12.82 -20.28 6.82
CA THR A 232 -13.20 -21.30 7.80
C THR A 232 -11.99 -21.75 8.63
N HIS A 233 -12.21 -21.97 9.92
CA HIS A 233 -11.35 -22.77 10.80
C HIS A 233 -12.06 -24.11 11.08
N PRO A 234 -11.78 -25.19 10.33
CA PRO A 234 -12.54 -26.44 10.42
C PRO A 234 -12.39 -27.18 11.76
N THR A 235 -11.29 -26.95 12.49
CA THR A 235 -10.98 -27.64 13.75
C THR A 235 -10.65 -26.71 14.91
N GLN A 236 -10.21 -25.50 14.60
CA GLN A 236 -9.71 -24.49 15.52
C GLN A 236 -10.85 -23.56 15.96
N THR A 237 -10.67 -22.81 17.05
CA THR A 237 -11.62 -21.78 17.49
C THR A 237 -11.61 -20.56 16.55
N ALA A 238 -12.59 -19.66 16.68
CA ALA A 238 -12.60 -18.40 15.93
C ALA A 238 -11.61 -17.40 16.54
N PHE A 239 -10.47 -17.21 15.87
CA PHE A 239 -9.45 -16.19 16.14
C PHE A 239 -8.73 -15.86 14.84
N LEU A 240 -7.95 -14.77 14.79
CA LEU A 240 -7.06 -14.50 13.66
C LEU A 240 -5.67 -15.10 13.95
N SER A 241 -5.22 -16.01 13.10
CA SER A 241 -3.87 -16.57 13.13
C SER A 241 -2.80 -15.51 12.82
N SER A 242 -1.53 -15.85 13.01
CA SER A 242 -0.42 -14.98 12.58
C SER A 242 -0.46 -14.70 11.07
N VAL A 243 -0.83 -15.71 10.28
CA VAL A 243 -0.97 -15.60 8.81
C VAL A 243 -2.17 -14.70 8.47
N ASP A 244 -3.27 -14.84 9.20
CA ASP A 244 -4.49 -14.04 9.00
C ASP A 244 -4.24 -12.56 9.33
N LEU A 245 -3.49 -12.28 10.40
CA LEU A 245 -3.12 -10.91 10.78
C LEU A 245 -2.23 -10.25 9.72
N HIS A 246 -1.23 -10.96 9.20
CA HIS A 246 -0.38 -10.47 8.11
C HIS A 246 -1.19 -10.23 6.82
N THR A 247 -2.08 -11.17 6.49
CA THR A 247 -2.98 -11.07 5.33
C THR A 247 -3.90 -9.86 5.48
N HIS A 248 -4.59 -9.75 6.61
CA HIS A 248 -5.58 -8.71 6.87
C HIS A 248 -4.96 -7.30 6.94
N CYS A 249 -3.73 -7.17 7.44
CA CYS A 249 -2.96 -5.93 7.42
C CYS A 249 -2.90 -5.30 6.01
N SER A 250 -2.65 -6.09 4.97
CA SER A 250 -2.63 -5.60 3.58
C SER A 250 -4.00 -5.07 3.12
N TYR A 251 -5.11 -5.72 3.49
CA TYR A 251 -6.45 -5.20 3.20
C TYR A 251 -6.72 -3.89 3.95
N GLN A 252 -6.35 -3.82 5.23
CA GLN A 252 -6.66 -2.65 6.07
C GLN A 252 -5.81 -1.41 5.71
N LEU A 253 -4.60 -1.61 5.16
CA LEU A 253 -3.80 -0.54 4.56
C LEU A 253 -4.43 0.05 3.29
N MET A 254 -5.21 -0.74 2.53
CA MET A 254 -5.91 -0.26 1.33
C MET A 254 -7.31 0.29 1.64
N LEU A 255 -7.96 -0.24 2.68
CA LEU A 255 -9.28 0.18 3.13
C LEU A 255 -9.37 0.05 4.67
N PRO A 256 -9.35 1.15 5.44
CA PRO A 256 -9.40 1.10 6.91
C PRO A 256 -10.59 0.34 7.49
N GLU A 257 -11.71 0.33 6.77
CA GLU A 257 -12.94 -0.41 7.10
C GLU A 257 -12.96 -1.89 6.70
N ALA A 258 -11.87 -2.42 6.12
CA ALA A 258 -11.83 -3.82 5.72
C ALA A 258 -12.04 -4.76 6.91
N ILE A 259 -12.77 -5.87 6.71
CA ILE A 259 -13.04 -6.86 7.77
C ILE A 259 -12.49 -8.25 7.43
N ALA A 260 -12.14 -9.01 8.46
CA ALA A 260 -11.83 -10.45 8.38
C ALA A 260 -12.89 -11.22 9.16
N ILE A 261 -13.58 -12.17 8.51
CA ILE A 261 -14.62 -13.01 9.15
C ILE A 261 -14.09 -14.44 9.30
N VAL A 262 -13.98 -14.92 10.53
CA VAL A 262 -13.54 -16.29 10.82
C VAL A 262 -14.72 -17.17 11.21
N CYS A 263 -15.01 -18.21 10.43
CA CYS A 263 -16.08 -19.16 10.69
C CYS A 263 -15.53 -20.42 11.36
N SER A 264 -15.87 -20.67 12.63
CA SER A 264 -15.48 -21.90 13.36
C SER A 264 -16.70 -22.81 13.60
N PRO A 265 -17.05 -23.69 12.65
CA PRO A 265 -18.29 -24.48 12.72
C PRO A 265 -18.33 -25.53 13.84
N LYS A 266 -17.18 -25.90 14.43
CA LYS A 266 -17.13 -26.81 15.60
C LYS A 266 -17.34 -26.12 16.95
N HIS A 267 -17.35 -24.79 16.99
CA HIS A 267 -17.42 -23.98 18.22
C HIS A 267 -18.55 -22.95 18.16
N ASN A 268 -19.61 -23.26 17.40
CA ASN A 268 -20.77 -22.39 17.13
C ASN A 268 -22.04 -22.91 17.80
#